data_AF-A0A3E0VLU0-F1
#
_entry.id   AF-A0A3E0VLU0-F1
#
_cell.length_a   1.000
_cell.length_b   1.000
_cell.length_c   1.000
_cell.angle_alpha   90.00
_cell.angle_beta   90.00
_cell.angle_gamma   90.00
#
_symmetry.space_group_name_H-M   'P 1'
#
loop_
_entity.id
_entity.type
_entity.pdbx_description
1 polymer ?
#
loop_
_entity_poly.entity_id
_entity_poly.type
_entity_poly.pdbx_seq_one_letter_code
_entity_poly.pdbx_strand_id
1 'polypeptide(L)'
;MSDNRQTGLGPTKRVPWIPLTDTEITRAKQRAMLAVDVDQALTWHQTMLDLIAEELDDQDFTTRRMTALTISNRERKRAQARLHYKFDPRRRKAKLISADIAALRAKMENQAKLWRERFTPEVIAATAAAVERPATPKPRVRPSTRKAPVRREPMDEPAVFTRTLDGIDPIDIRMIKADTRLDLESATDEMVKSAYLAKGTPADVADQYVALLNGAKS
;
A
#
# COMPACT_ATOMS: atom_id res chain seq x y z
N MET A 1 -6.35 48.00 50.50
CA MET A 1 -5.64 47.35 49.38
C MET A 1 -4.98 46.10 49.93
N SER A 2 -5.56 44.93 49.69
CA SER A 2 -5.00 43.66 50.13
C SER A 2 -5.19 42.64 49.02
N ASP A 3 -4.05 42.05 48.64
CA ASP A 3 -3.85 41.07 47.58
C ASP A 3 -4.79 39.87 47.65
N ASN A 4 -5.45 39.57 46.54
CA ASN A 4 -6.20 38.34 46.35
C ASN A 4 -5.54 37.52 45.23
N ARG A 5 -4.56 36.69 45.59
CA ARG A 5 -4.00 35.66 44.71
C ARG A 5 -3.85 34.34 45.46
N GLN A 6 -4.93 33.57 45.51
CA GLN A 6 -4.87 32.13 45.69
C GLN A 6 -5.82 31.47 44.69
N THR A 7 -5.42 31.37 43.43
CA THR A 7 -5.98 30.37 42.52
C THR A 7 -5.26 29.06 42.76
N GLY A 8 -5.69 28.35 43.79
CA GLY A 8 -5.29 26.96 44.03
C GLY A 8 -5.78 26.07 42.90
N LEU A 9 -4.90 25.76 41.94
CA LEU A 9 -5.06 24.60 41.08
C LEU A 9 -5.01 23.37 41.99
N GLY A 10 -6.18 22.84 42.31
CA GLY A 10 -6.33 21.61 43.09
C GLY A 10 -5.54 20.45 42.48
N PRO A 11 -5.27 19.39 43.26
CA PRO A 11 -4.46 18.26 42.81
C PRO A 11 -5.08 17.66 41.54
N THR A 12 -4.39 17.85 40.40
CA THR A 12 -4.75 17.18 39.16
C THR A 12 -4.60 15.68 39.41
N LYS A 13 -5.72 14.94 39.45
CA LYS A 13 -5.72 13.49 39.58
C LYS A 13 -4.80 12.95 38.49
N ARG A 14 -3.65 12.39 38.89
CA ARG A 14 -2.73 11.74 37.96
C ARG A 14 -3.48 10.54 37.40
N VAL A 15 -3.90 10.64 36.14
CA VAL A 15 -4.52 9.53 35.42
C VAL A 15 -3.53 8.36 35.48
N PRO A 16 -3.95 7.17 35.96
CA PRO A 16 -3.05 6.02 36.07
C PRO A 16 -2.48 5.70 34.69
N TRP A 17 -1.15 5.57 34.63
CA TRP A 17 -0.46 5.19 33.41
C TRP A 17 -0.74 3.71 33.13
N ILE A 18 -1.58 3.44 32.14
CA ILE A 18 -1.83 2.09 31.65
C ILE A 18 -0.76 1.81 30.57
N PRO A 19 0.09 0.78 30.74
CA PRO A 19 1.02 0.39 29.68
C PRO A 19 0.23 0.01 28.43
N LEU A 20 0.57 0.64 27.30
CA LEU A 20 -0.05 0.33 26.02
C LEU A 20 0.28 -1.10 25.61
N THR A 21 -0.73 -1.83 25.14
CA THR A 21 -0.49 -3.14 24.52
C THR A 21 0.06 -2.98 23.11
N ASP A 22 0.87 -3.95 22.64
CA ASP A 22 1.36 -3.99 21.25
C ASP A 22 0.21 -3.97 20.22
N THR A 23 -0.95 -4.50 20.60
CA THR A 23 -2.17 -4.48 19.79
C THR A 23 -2.72 -3.06 19.63
N GLU A 24 -2.75 -2.25 20.70
CA GLU A 24 -3.22 -0.86 20.62
C GLU A 24 -2.29 0.03 19.80
N ILE A 25 -0.97 -0.17 19.94
CA ILE A 25 0.04 0.54 19.14
C ILE A 25 -0.13 0.20 17.66
N THR A 26 -0.27 -1.09 17.34
CA THR A 26 -0.53 -1.56 15.97
C THR A 26 -1.81 -0.96 15.39
N ARG A 27 -2.93 -1.02 16.12
CA ARG A 27 -4.21 -0.44 15.67
C ARG A 27 -4.11 1.07 15.45
N ALA A 28 -3.42 1.79 16.34
CA ALA A 28 -3.21 3.22 16.18
C ALA A 28 -2.34 3.55 14.96
N LYS A 29 -1.29 2.76 14.71
CA LYS A 29 -0.46 2.89 13.52
C LYS A 29 -1.27 2.67 12.24
N GLN A 30 -2.10 1.62 12.18
CA GLN A 30 -2.98 1.35 11.04
C GLN A 30 -3.96 2.50 10.78
N ARG A 31 -4.58 3.04 11.84
CA ARG A 31 -5.45 4.22 11.72
C ARG A 31 -4.71 5.45 11.20
N ALA A 32 -3.50 5.70 11.72
CA ALA A 32 -2.68 6.81 11.26
C ALA A 32 -2.27 6.66 9.78
N MET A 33 -2.01 5.43 9.33
CA MET A 33 -1.71 5.12 7.93
C MET A 33 -2.91 5.44 7.04
N LEU A 34 -4.10 4.97 7.41
CA LEU A 34 -5.32 5.27 6.68
C LEU A 34 -5.61 6.78 6.64
N ALA A 35 -5.37 7.50 7.74
CA ALA A 35 -5.53 8.95 7.76
C ALA A 35 -4.58 9.67 6.78
N VAL A 36 -3.33 9.21 6.66
CA VAL A 36 -2.39 9.72 5.65
C VAL A 36 -2.92 9.45 4.23
N ASP A 37 -3.46 8.27 3.98
CA ASP A 37 -3.98 7.92 2.64
C ASP A 37 -5.21 8.76 2.26
N VAL A 38 -6.11 9.02 3.21
CA VAL A 38 -7.26 9.92 3.03
C VAL A 38 -6.80 11.36 2.77
N ASP A 39 -5.91 11.89 3.60
CA ASP A 39 -5.38 13.25 3.44
C ASP A 39 -4.68 13.38 2.06
N GLN A 40 -3.92 12.38 1.62
CA GLN A 40 -3.27 12.38 0.30
C GLN A 40 -4.28 12.31 -0.86
N ALA A 41 -5.35 11.51 -0.73
CA ALA A 41 -6.38 11.39 -1.75
C ALA A 41 -7.12 12.72 -1.97
N LEU A 42 -7.40 13.44 -0.88
CA LEU A 42 -8.02 14.77 -0.93
C LEU A 42 -7.09 15.79 -1.61
N THR A 43 -5.82 15.83 -1.21
CA THR A 43 -4.83 16.70 -1.86
C THR A 43 -4.70 16.40 -3.34
N TRP A 44 -4.64 15.11 -3.71
CA TRP A 44 -4.56 14.69 -5.12
C TRP A 44 -5.78 15.13 -5.93
N HIS A 45 -6.98 14.96 -5.36
CA HIS A 45 -8.21 15.42 -6.00
C HIS A 45 -8.18 16.93 -6.27
N GLN A 46 -7.76 17.73 -5.27
CA GLN A 46 -7.63 19.18 -5.44
C GLN A 46 -6.61 19.53 -6.54
N THR A 47 -5.43 18.89 -6.55
CA THR A 47 -4.43 19.11 -7.60
C THR A 47 -4.99 18.82 -8.99
N MET A 48 -5.83 17.80 -9.15
CA MET A 48 -6.48 17.54 -10.46
C MET A 48 -7.48 18.62 -10.84
N LEU A 49 -8.25 19.14 -9.90
CA LEU A 49 -9.15 20.28 -10.17
C LEU A 49 -8.36 21.51 -10.59
N ASP A 50 -7.25 21.80 -9.92
CA ASP A 50 -6.38 22.94 -10.25
C ASP A 50 -5.80 22.80 -11.67
N LEU A 51 -5.28 21.62 -12.04
CA LEU A 51 -4.76 21.38 -13.39
C LEU A 51 -5.84 21.47 -14.47
N ILE A 52 -7.08 21.06 -14.17
CA ILE A 52 -8.20 21.19 -15.12
C ILE A 52 -8.58 22.66 -15.30
N ALA A 53 -8.58 23.44 -14.23
CA ALA A 53 -8.90 24.87 -14.26
C ALA A 53 -7.86 25.71 -15.03
N GLU A 54 -6.65 25.18 -15.25
CA GLU A 54 -5.61 25.82 -16.05
C GLU A 54 -5.83 25.72 -17.57
N GLU A 55 -6.85 24.96 -18.04
CA GLU A 55 -7.19 24.82 -19.47
C GLU A 55 -6.00 24.43 -20.37
N LEU A 56 -5.13 23.56 -19.85
CA LEU A 56 -3.92 23.09 -20.52
C LEU A 56 -4.24 22.23 -21.75
N ASP A 57 -3.31 22.18 -22.71
CA ASP A 57 -3.34 21.16 -23.75
C ASP A 57 -3.07 19.75 -23.18
N ASP A 58 -3.37 18.72 -23.96
CA ASP A 58 -3.30 17.31 -23.52
C ASP A 58 -1.87 16.90 -23.09
N GLN A 59 -0.85 17.40 -23.79
CA GLN A 59 0.54 17.03 -23.54
C GLN A 59 1.06 17.69 -22.25
N ASP A 60 0.75 18.97 -22.06
CA ASP A 60 1.09 19.73 -20.87
C ASP A 60 0.32 19.23 -19.65
N PHE A 61 -0.98 18.95 -19.80
CA PHE A 61 -1.79 18.36 -18.75
C PHE A 61 -1.21 17.01 -18.31
N THR A 62 -0.89 16.12 -19.26
CA THR A 62 -0.32 14.80 -18.97
C THR A 62 1.02 14.92 -18.26
N THR A 63 1.90 15.79 -18.75
CA THR A 63 3.23 16.02 -18.17
C THR A 63 3.15 16.54 -16.73
N ARG A 64 2.30 17.55 -16.49
CA ARG A 64 2.11 18.13 -15.15
C ARG A 64 1.44 17.14 -14.21
N ARG A 65 0.42 16.40 -14.69
CA ARG A 65 -0.26 15.35 -13.92
C ARG A 65 0.72 14.27 -13.46
N MET A 66 1.59 13.78 -14.33
CA MET A 66 2.58 12.75 -13.97
C MET A 66 3.63 13.26 -12.98
N THR A 67 4.05 14.52 -13.13
CA THR A 67 4.96 15.18 -12.18
C THR A 67 4.32 15.30 -10.80
N ALA A 68 3.09 15.81 -10.73
CA ALA A 68 2.32 15.93 -9.50
C ALA A 68 2.09 14.55 -8.83
N LEU A 69 1.76 13.52 -9.61
CA LEU A 69 1.59 12.16 -9.11
C LEU A 69 2.86 11.61 -8.46
N THR A 70 4.01 11.88 -9.07
CA THR A 70 5.32 11.46 -8.55
C THR A 70 5.63 12.14 -7.22
N ILE A 71 5.37 13.45 -7.12
CA ILE A 71 5.54 14.22 -5.87
C ILE A 71 4.61 13.67 -4.79
N SER A 72 3.32 13.54 -5.09
CA SER A 72 2.29 13.00 -4.21
C SER A 72 2.67 11.63 -3.65
N ASN A 73 3.13 10.70 -4.50
CA ASN A 73 3.58 9.38 -4.07
C ASN A 73 4.81 9.43 -3.15
N ARG A 74 5.77 10.31 -3.44
CA ARG A 74 6.96 10.50 -2.61
C ARG A 74 6.58 11.03 -1.24
N GLU A 75 5.68 12.00 -1.17
CA GLU A 75 5.18 12.58 0.07
C GLU A 75 4.42 11.56 0.91
N ARG A 76 3.52 10.78 0.29
CA ARG A 76 2.81 9.68 0.95
C ARG A 76 3.78 8.68 1.58
N LYS A 77 4.78 8.22 0.82
CA LYS A 77 5.80 7.28 1.32
C LYS A 77 6.57 7.86 2.50
N ARG A 78 6.97 9.13 2.43
CA ARG A 78 7.65 9.83 3.54
C ARG A 78 6.76 9.94 4.78
N ALA A 79 5.49 10.28 4.60
CA ALA A 79 4.53 10.37 5.70
C ALA A 79 4.32 9.01 6.37
N GLN A 80 4.11 7.95 5.59
CA GLN A 80 3.99 6.59 6.10
C GLN A 80 5.27 6.11 6.81
N ALA A 81 6.46 6.40 6.26
CA ALA A 81 7.73 6.09 6.92
C ALA A 81 7.87 6.77 8.29
N ARG A 82 7.44 8.03 8.43
CA ARG A 82 7.44 8.74 9.73
C ARG A 82 6.56 8.05 10.77
N LEU A 83 5.51 7.35 10.36
CA LEU A 83 4.66 6.58 11.29
C LEU A 83 5.41 5.42 11.94
N HIS A 84 6.38 4.81 11.26
CA HIS A 84 7.18 3.74 11.86
C HIS A 84 7.91 4.25 13.10
N TYR A 85 8.62 5.37 13.01
CA TYR A 85 9.26 5.98 14.18
C TYR A 85 8.26 6.46 15.22
N LYS A 86 7.13 7.06 14.79
CA LYS A 86 6.12 7.63 15.69
C LYS A 86 5.52 6.59 16.66
N PHE A 87 5.36 5.36 16.21
CA PHE A 87 4.74 4.27 16.96
C PHE A 87 5.72 3.16 17.36
N ASP A 88 7.04 3.37 17.27
CA ASP A 88 8.04 2.36 17.67
C ASP A 88 8.33 2.44 19.19
N PRO A 89 7.91 1.46 20.01
CA PRO A 89 8.13 1.47 21.45
C PRO A 89 9.61 1.26 21.84
N ARG A 90 10.45 0.73 20.94
CA ARG A 90 11.89 0.54 21.19
C ARG A 90 12.68 1.83 21.03
N ARG A 91 12.19 2.75 20.20
CA ARG A 91 12.89 4.00 19.84
C ARG A 91 12.28 5.24 20.48
N ARG A 92 11.04 5.17 20.97
CA ARG A 92 10.30 6.34 21.47
C ARG A 92 9.65 6.08 22.82
N LYS A 93 9.67 7.08 23.69
CA LYS A 93 9.11 6.99 25.05
C LYS A 93 7.61 6.67 25.01
N ALA A 94 7.19 5.65 25.77
CA ALA A 94 5.80 5.18 25.81
C ALA A 94 4.77 6.30 26.05
N LYS A 95 5.06 7.25 26.95
CA LYS A 95 4.18 8.40 27.23
C LYS A 95 3.88 9.26 25.99
N LEU A 96 4.86 9.43 25.09
CA LEU A 96 4.68 10.18 23.85
C LEU A 96 3.83 9.40 22.85
N ILE A 97 4.04 8.08 22.78
CA ILE A 97 3.21 7.20 21.95
C ILE A 97 1.76 7.24 22.43
N SER A 98 1.52 7.12 23.74
CA SER A 98 0.16 7.23 24.32
C SER A 98 -0.50 8.57 24.01
N ALA A 99 0.24 9.68 24.14
CA ALA A 99 -0.27 11.00 23.79
C ALA A 99 -0.67 11.10 22.31
N ASP A 100 0.14 10.54 21.41
CA ASP A 100 -0.18 10.50 19.97
C ASP A 100 -1.38 9.61 19.65
N ILE A 101 -1.52 8.47 20.33
CA ILE A 101 -2.70 7.61 20.18
C ILE A 101 -3.96 8.36 20.63
N ALA A 102 -3.89 9.08 21.75
CA ALA A 102 -5.01 9.87 22.26
C ALA A 102 -5.37 11.02 21.30
N ALA A 103 -4.38 11.75 20.79
CA ALA A 103 -4.58 12.81 19.80
C ALA A 103 -5.19 12.27 18.50
N LEU A 104 -4.75 11.09 18.04
CA LEU A 104 -5.31 10.43 16.88
C LEU A 104 -6.78 10.03 17.11
N ARG A 105 -7.11 9.47 18.28
CA ARG A 105 -8.50 9.13 18.64
C ARG A 105 -9.39 10.39 18.60
N ALA A 106 -8.94 11.49 19.19
CA ALA A 106 -9.67 12.76 19.17
C ALA A 106 -9.84 13.30 17.74
N LYS A 107 -8.80 13.25 16.89
CA LYS A 107 -8.91 13.64 15.46
C LYS A 107 -9.97 12.81 14.74
N MET A 108 -9.95 11.48 14.91
CA MET A 108 -10.90 10.57 14.27
C MET A 108 -12.33 10.76 14.78
N GLU A 109 -12.51 11.00 16.07
CA GLU A 109 -13.82 11.27 16.66
C GLU A 109 -14.41 12.58 16.13
N ASN A 110 -13.59 13.64 16.06
CA ASN A 110 -13.97 14.92 15.45
C ASN A 110 -14.33 14.76 13.97
N GLN A 111 -13.54 13.99 13.21
CA GLN A 111 -13.89 13.67 11.83
C GLN A 111 -15.23 12.92 11.77
N ALA A 112 -15.39 11.82 12.51
CA ALA A 112 -16.63 11.06 12.52
C ALA A 112 -17.86 11.89 12.92
N LYS A 113 -17.67 12.90 13.79
CA LYS A 113 -18.72 13.88 14.14
C LYS A 113 -19.05 14.78 12.95
N LEU A 114 -18.06 15.39 12.32
CA LEU A 114 -18.25 16.23 11.12
C LEU A 114 -18.90 15.45 9.97
N TRP A 115 -18.53 14.18 9.78
CA TRP A 115 -19.15 13.31 8.80
C TRP A 115 -20.61 13.02 9.14
N ARG A 116 -20.94 12.76 10.40
CA ARG A 116 -22.34 12.59 10.86
C ARG A 116 -23.18 13.85 10.67
N GLU A 117 -22.60 15.02 10.88
CA GLU A 117 -23.29 16.31 10.72
C GLU A 117 -23.49 16.69 9.24
N ARG A 118 -22.53 16.35 8.37
CA ARG A 118 -22.61 16.65 6.92
C ARG A 118 -23.41 15.61 6.13
N PHE A 119 -23.37 14.35 6.54
CA PHE A 119 -24.07 13.26 5.88
C PHE A 119 -25.16 12.75 6.82
N THR A 120 -26.30 13.43 6.80
CA THR A 120 -27.51 12.88 7.41
C THR A 120 -27.89 11.59 6.67
N PRO A 121 -28.60 10.65 7.33
CA PRO A 121 -29.09 9.44 6.68
C PRO A 121 -29.85 9.73 5.37
N GLU A 122 -30.50 10.89 5.28
CA GLU A 122 -31.21 11.38 4.10
C GLU A 122 -30.28 11.73 2.94
N VAL A 123 -29.13 12.36 3.19
CA VAL A 123 -28.11 12.64 2.15
C VAL A 123 -27.47 11.34 1.65
N ILE A 124 -27.25 10.37 2.56
CA ILE A 124 -26.74 9.04 2.21
C ILE A 124 -27.77 8.27 1.39
N ALA A 125 -29.05 8.34 1.76
CA ALA A 125 -30.14 7.73 0.99
C ALA A 125 -30.33 8.39 -0.38
N ALA A 126 -30.22 9.72 -0.46
CA ALA A 126 -30.31 10.47 -1.71
C ALA A 126 -29.12 10.21 -2.65
N THR A 127 -27.90 10.11 -2.11
CA THR A 127 -26.72 9.72 -2.91
C THR A 127 -26.74 8.24 -3.30
N ALA A 128 -27.26 7.34 -2.44
CA ALA A 128 -27.48 5.94 -2.80
C ALA A 128 -28.57 5.77 -3.86
N ALA A 129 -29.61 6.61 -3.84
CA ALA A 129 -30.67 6.63 -4.86
C ALA A 129 -30.21 7.26 -6.18
N ALA A 130 -29.33 8.26 -6.14
CA ALA A 130 -28.75 8.90 -7.33
C ALA A 130 -27.67 8.03 -8.01
N VAL A 131 -27.09 7.07 -7.28
CA VAL A 131 -26.19 6.04 -7.82
C VAL A 131 -27.04 4.81 -8.16
N GLU A 132 -27.95 4.94 -9.13
CA GLU A 132 -28.37 3.79 -9.91
C GLU A 132 -27.13 3.26 -10.63
N ARG A 133 -26.43 2.34 -9.99
CA ARG A 133 -25.35 1.59 -10.63
C ARG A 133 -25.99 0.88 -11.81
N PRO A 134 -25.55 1.09 -13.07
CA PRO A 134 -25.76 0.04 -14.05
C PRO A 134 -25.24 -1.25 -13.43
N ALA A 135 -26.08 -2.28 -13.43
CA ALA A 135 -25.77 -3.57 -12.82
C ALA A 135 -24.31 -3.89 -13.12
N THR A 136 -23.50 -4.01 -12.07
CA THR A 136 -22.12 -4.43 -12.22
C THR A 136 -22.16 -5.67 -13.10
N PRO A 137 -21.51 -5.69 -14.28
CA PRO A 137 -21.56 -6.87 -15.12
C PRO A 137 -21.12 -8.01 -14.22
N LYS A 138 -22.00 -9.01 -14.04
CA LYS A 138 -21.71 -10.21 -13.25
C LYS A 138 -20.28 -10.62 -13.62
N PRO A 139 -19.41 -10.93 -12.65
CA PRO A 139 -18.09 -11.45 -12.99
C PRO A 139 -18.33 -12.55 -14.01
N ARG A 140 -17.80 -12.35 -15.22
CA ARG A 140 -17.93 -13.33 -16.30
C ARG A 140 -17.28 -14.57 -15.74
N VAL A 141 -18.10 -15.48 -15.24
CA VAL A 141 -17.67 -16.83 -14.89
C VAL A 141 -17.15 -17.35 -16.21
N ARG A 142 -15.83 -17.29 -16.39
CA ARG A 142 -15.19 -18.11 -17.41
C ARG A 142 -15.73 -19.50 -17.13
N PRO A 143 -16.36 -20.18 -18.11
CA PRO A 143 -16.77 -21.56 -17.92
C PRO A 143 -15.54 -22.27 -17.36
N SER A 144 -15.64 -22.72 -16.11
CA SER A 144 -14.74 -23.75 -15.64
C SER A 144 -15.06 -24.92 -16.55
N THR A 145 -14.26 -25.08 -17.59
CA THR A 145 -14.14 -26.36 -18.26
C THR A 145 -13.54 -27.27 -17.20
N ARG A 146 -14.41 -27.79 -16.33
CA ARG A 146 -14.20 -29.08 -15.70
C ARG A 146 -14.00 -30.05 -16.84
N LYS A 147 -12.74 -30.20 -17.26
CA LYS A 147 -12.32 -31.37 -18.02
C LYS A 147 -12.73 -32.55 -17.14
N ALA A 148 -13.51 -33.43 -17.74
CA ALA A 148 -13.86 -34.73 -17.18
C ALA A 148 -12.59 -35.42 -16.62
N PRO A 149 -12.69 -36.34 -15.66
CA PRO A 149 -11.57 -37.18 -15.30
C PRO A 149 -11.16 -38.00 -16.53
N VAL A 150 -10.19 -37.49 -17.29
CA VAL A 150 -9.57 -38.19 -18.39
C VAL A 150 -8.68 -39.26 -17.76
N ARG A 151 -9.04 -40.50 -18.07
CA ARG A 151 -8.25 -41.72 -17.90
C ARG A 151 -6.77 -41.41 -18.11
N ARG A 152 -5.93 -41.68 -17.11
CA ARG A 152 -4.47 -41.56 -17.21
C ARG A 152 -3.97 -42.56 -18.26
N GLU A 153 -3.67 -42.06 -19.44
CA GLU A 153 -2.72 -42.69 -20.35
C GLU A 153 -1.30 -42.24 -19.99
N PRO A 154 -0.29 -43.08 -20.25
CA PRO A 154 1.05 -42.94 -19.66
C PRO A 154 1.76 -41.69 -20.16
N MET A 155 2.56 -41.10 -19.27
CA MET A 155 3.37 -39.90 -19.50
C MET A 155 4.10 -39.96 -20.85
N ASP A 156 3.76 -39.05 -21.75
CA ASP A 156 4.76 -38.50 -22.65
C ASP A 156 5.69 -37.61 -21.81
N GLU A 157 6.99 -37.83 -21.98
CA GLU A 157 8.08 -37.17 -21.27
C GLU A 157 7.91 -35.63 -21.30
N PRO A 158 8.19 -34.92 -20.18
CA PRO A 158 8.10 -33.47 -20.18
C PRO A 158 9.09 -32.93 -21.21
N ALA A 159 8.57 -32.18 -22.19
CA ALA A 159 9.39 -31.42 -23.12
C ALA A 159 10.44 -30.63 -22.32
N VAL A 160 11.71 -31.01 -22.48
CA VAL A 160 12.84 -30.40 -21.77
C VAL A 160 12.93 -28.97 -22.26
N PHE A 161 12.49 -28.03 -21.42
CA PHE A 161 12.65 -26.61 -21.69
C PHE A 161 14.14 -26.28 -21.60
N THR A 162 14.74 -25.88 -22.72
CA THR A 162 16.11 -25.36 -22.76
C THR A 162 16.08 -23.89 -23.15
N ARG A 163 16.60 -23.02 -22.27
CA ARG A 163 16.85 -21.60 -22.58
C ARG A 163 18.32 -21.41 -22.96
N THR A 164 18.56 -20.63 -24.01
CA THR A 164 19.90 -20.23 -24.43
C THR A 164 20.33 -19.00 -23.63
N LEU A 165 21.48 -19.06 -22.97
CA LEU A 165 22.03 -17.95 -22.17
C LEU A 165 23.11 -17.14 -22.92
N ASP A 166 23.31 -17.43 -24.21
CA ASP A 166 24.31 -16.78 -25.06
C ASP A 166 24.00 -15.29 -25.19
N GLY A 167 25.00 -14.43 -24.90
CA GLY A 167 24.86 -12.98 -24.97
C GLY A 167 24.44 -12.31 -23.65
N ILE A 168 24.20 -13.08 -22.58
CA ILE A 168 24.02 -12.55 -21.22
C ILE A 168 25.39 -12.44 -20.53
N ASP A 169 25.60 -11.37 -19.75
CA ASP A 169 26.83 -11.21 -18.98
C ASP A 169 27.04 -12.41 -18.04
N PRO A 170 28.20 -13.10 -18.09
CA PRO A 170 28.52 -14.21 -17.19
C PRO A 170 28.41 -13.86 -15.70
N ILE A 171 28.58 -12.58 -15.33
CA ILE A 171 28.42 -12.10 -13.96
C ILE A 171 26.96 -12.22 -13.52
N ASP A 172 26.01 -11.84 -14.38
CA ASP A 172 24.58 -11.89 -14.09
C ASP A 172 24.07 -13.33 -14.02
N ILE A 173 24.54 -14.20 -14.93
CA ILE A 173 24.25 -15.64 -14.88
C ILE A 173 24.73 -16.23 -13.55
N ARG A 174 25.96 -15.90 -13.13
CA ARG A 174 26.54 -16.41 -11.88
C ARG A 174 25.78 -15.91 -10.66
N MET A 175 25.38 -14.63 -10.65
CA MET A 175 24.60 -14.04 -9.58
C MET A 175 23.23 -14.73 -9.45
N ILE A 176 22.49 -14.87 -10.55
CA ILE A 176 21.14 -15.47 -10.54
C ILE A 176 21.22 -16.95 -10.19
N LYS A 177 22.24 -17.67 -10.63
CA LYS A 177 22.46 -19.08 -10.28
C LYS A 177 22.78 -19.25 -8.79
N ALA A 178 23.62 -18.37 -8.23
CA ALA A 178 23.92 -18.37 -6.79
C ALA A 178 22.67 -18.08 -5.94
N ASP A 179 21.82 -17.16 -6.42
CA ASP A 179 20.60 -16.78 -5.73
C ASP A 179 19.50 -17.83 -5.85
N THR A 180 19.19 -18.33 -7.03
CA THR A 180 18.07 -19.26 -7.19
C THR A 180 18.45 -20.70 -6.86
N ARG A 181 19.75 -21.04 -6.90
CA ARG A 181 20.27 -22.42 -6.87
C ARG A 181 19.65 -23.32 -7.95
N LEU A 182 19.13 -22.72 -9.01
CA LEU A 182 18.56 -23.42 -10.15
C LEU A 182 19.61 -23.58 -11.25
N ASP A 183 19.44 -24.64 -12.03
CA ASP A 183 20.11 -24.72 -13.32
C ASP A 183 19.34 -23.85 -14.31
N LEU A 184 19.92 -22.71 -14.70
CA LEU A 184 19.20 -21.68 -15.43
C LEU A 184 18.86 -22.11 -16.86
N GLU A 185 19.65 -22.99 -17.48
CA GLU A 185 19.39 -23.51 -18.83
C GLU A 185 18.13 -24.37 -18.89
N SER A 186 17.80 -25.08 -17.81
CA SER A 186 16.64 -25.99 -17.73
C SER A 186 15.48 -25.44 -16.89
N ALA A 187 15.71 -24.39 -16.09
CA ALA A 187 14.67 -23.75 -15.30
C ALA A 187 13.69 -22.98 -16.19
N THR A 188 12.40 -23.05 -15.88
CA THR A 188 11.38 -22.19 -16.50
C THR A 188 11.32 -20.82 -15.83
N ASP A 189 10.72 -19.84 -16.50
CA ASP A 189 10.57 -18.48 -15.95
C ASP A 189 9.78 -18.47 -14.64
N GLU A 190 8.78 -19.35 -14.54
CA GLU A 190 8.00 -19.53 -13.32
C GLU A 190 8.84 -20.11 -12.18
N MET A 191 9.80 -21.00 -12.48
CA MET A 191 10.72 -21.55 -11.47
C MET A 191 11.67 -20.47 -10.93
N VAL A 192 12.26 -19.67 -11.82
CA VAL A 192 13.14 -18.55 -11.45
C VAL A 192 12.37 -17.52 -10.63
N LYS A 193 11.17 -17.12 -11.08
CA LYS A 193 10.31 -16.17 -10.37
C LYS A 193 9.88 -16.69 -9.00
N SER A 194 9.48 -17.96 -8.92
CA SER A 194 9.07 -18.59 -7.65
C SER A 194 10.24 -18.69 -6.67
N ALA A 195 11.46 -18.97 -7.14
CA ALA A 195 12.65 -19.00 -6.29
C ALA A 195 12.96 -17.63 -5.68
N TYR A 196 12.82 -16.54 -6.45
CA TYR A 196 12.99 -15.18 -5.94
C TYR A 196 11.87 -14.75 -5.00
N LEU A 197 10.61 -15.05 -5.33
CA LEU A 197 9.48 -14.77 -4.45
C LEU A 197 9.59 -15.51 -3.11
N ALA A 198 10.05 -16.77 -3.12
CA ALA A 198 10.29 -17.56 -1.90
C ALA A 198 11.36 -16.94 -0.99
N LYS A 199 12.27 -16.14 -1.55
CA LYS A 199 13.29 -15.39 -0.80
C LYS A 199 12.82 -14.00 -0.33
N GLY A 200 11.58 -13.63 -0.64
CA GLY A 200 11.03 -12.32 -0.30
C GLY A 200 11.43 -11.20 -1.27
N THR A 201 11.98 -11.55 -2.44
CA THR A 201 12.22 -10.57 -3.50
C THR A 201 10.88 -10.09 -4.06
N PRO A 202 10.65 -8.77 -4.20
CA PRO A 202 9.45 -8.23 -4.81
C PRO A 202 9.21 -8.78 -6.24
N ALA A 203 7.95 -8.98 -6.61
CA ALA A 203 7.58 -9.63 -7.88
C ALA A 203 8.08 -8.88 -9.11
N ASP A 204 8.10 -7.55 -9.05
CA ASP A 204 8.63 -6.65 -10.07
C ASP A 204 10.15 -6.81 -10.27
N VAL A 205 10.89 -7.06 -9.19
CA VAL A 205 12.33 -7.32 -9.24
C VAL A 205 12.61 -8.75 -9.75
N ALA A 206 11.81 -9.73 -9.35
CA ALA A 206 11.89 -11.08 -9.90
C ALA A 206 11.61 -11.11 -11.42
N ASP A 207 10.67 -10.30 -11.87
CA ASP A 207 10.35 -10.14 -13.30
C ASP A 207 11.49 -9.48 -14.09
N GLN A 208 12.27 -8.59 -13.48
CA GLN A 208 13.47 -8.02 -14.10
C GLN A 208 14.57 -9.07 -14.32
N TYR A 209 14.77 -10.00 -13.37
CA TYR A 209 15.74 -11.08 -13.54
C TYR A 209 15.31 -12.09 -14.60
N VAL A 210 14.01 -12.40 -14.70
CA VAL A 210 13.47 -13.21 -15.79
C VAL A 210 13.63 -12.49 -17.13
N ALA A 211 13.34 -11.19 -17.19
CA ALA A 211 13.54 -10.38 -18.40
C ALA A 211 15.02 -10.30 -18.80
N LEU A 212 15.95 -10.25 -17.85
CA LEU A 212 17.39 -10.29 -18.11
C LEU A 212 17.81 -11.64 -18.71
N LEU A 213 17.29 -12.75 -18.18
CA LEU A 213 17.53 -14.09 -18.71
C LEU A 213 16.92 -14.33 -20.10
N ASN A 214 15.85 -13.61 -20.43
CA ASN A 214 15.16 -13.70 -21.73
C ASN A 214 15.60 -12.60 -22.72
N GLY A 215 16.35 -11.60 -22.26
CA GLY A 215 16.75 -10.39 -22.98
C GLY A 215 17.90 -10.57 -23.97
N ALA A 216 18.38 -11.79 -24.17
CA ALA A 216 19.44 -12.15 -25.11
C ALA A 216 19.04 -12.11 -26.60
N LYS A 217 18.07 -11.26 -26.98
CA LYS A 217 17.76 -10.97 -28.39
C LYS A 217 17.58 -9.48 -28.59
N SER A 218 18.70 -8.81 -28.86
CA SER A 218 18.77 -7.62 -29.71
C SER A 218 19.74 -7.92 -30.84
#